data_AF-A0A9P7QSQ2-F1
#
_entry.id   AF-A0A9P7QSQ2-F1
#
_cell.length_a   1.000
_cell.length_b   1.000
_cell.length_c   1.000
_cell.angle_alpha   90.00
_cell.angle_beta   90.00
_cell.angle_gamma   90.00
#
_symmetry.space_group_name_H-M   'P 1'
#
loop_
_entity.id
_entity.type
_entity.pdbx_description
1 polymer ?
#
loop_
_entity_poly.entity_id
_entity_poly.type
_entity_poly.pdbx_seq_one_letter_code
_entity_poly.pdbx_strand_id
1 'polypeptide(L)'
;MSSFRLHADHLKDSDAFVKGIRDIRKIICPKESRHTNKNFGAVWGDEKEMWPLRLHLDGTTWLSTGFVCGLSPVFGIVTTGVHLNVYKGKKEDPKAYSIFVAKRSDKKSTFRGMYDQCAAGGYQYAGGGFGEANDKSAKECLKREVKEEINGSLGSDWLKDVKKAPPIQFAVLRDKKWGKDFLGAPELGVKIPFDLEVKEDPVFKPNPDEVESVEKKSVGEIVKDLLNGEFKPNSALVMIDFLIRHGCLGEVSPGDVDQMKKMLQEHAVVNDLLHWSDVES
;
A
#
# COMPACT_ATOMS: atom_id res chain seq x y z
N MET A 1 -3.42 -34.61 -3.86
CA MET A 1 -3.57 -33.14 -3.83
C MET A 1 -5.03 -32.83 -4.05
N SER A 2 -5.69 -32.20 -3.08
CA SER A 2 -7.08 -31.76 -3.20
C SER A 2 -7.10 -30.48 -4.02
N SER A 3 -7.51 -30.54 -5.30
CA SER A 3 -7.75 -29.35 -6.11
C SER A 3 -9.17 -28.84 -5.86
N PHE A 4 -9.32 -27.56 -5.54
CA PHE A 4 -10.63 -26.91 -5.51
C PHE A 4 -10.86 -26.14 -6.80
N ARG A 5 -12.03 -26.34 -7.43
CA ARG A 5 -12.53 -25.47 -8.50
C ARG A 5 -13.69 -24.67 -7.94
N LEU A 6 -13.56 -23.35 -7.93
CA LEU A 6 -14.68 -22.44 -7.69
C LEU A 6 -15.67 -22.60 -8.86
N HIS A 7 -16.80 -23.24 -8.61
CA HIS A 7 -17.92 -23.29 -9.55
C HIS A 7 -18.69 -21.97 -9.50
N ALA A 8 -19.25 -21.53 -10.63
CA ALA A 8 -20.07 -20.32 -10.70
C ALA A 8 -21.26 -20.35 -9.72
N ASP A 9 -21.71 -21.55 -9.32
CA ASP A 9 -22.79 -21.74 -8.35
C ASP A 9 -22.43 -21.29 -6.93
N HIS A 10 -21.14 -21.22 -6.57
CA HIS A 10 -20.70 -20.75 -5.26
C HIS A 10 -20.77 -19.22 -5.11
N LEU A 11 -21.11 -18.49 -6.18
CA LEU A 11 -21.23 -17.04 -6.22
C LEU A 11 -22.68 -16.58 -6.45
N LYS A 12 -23.65 -17.52 -6.50
CA LYS A 12 -25.05 -17.22 -6.87
C LYS A 12 -25.86 -16.52 -5.80
N ASP A 13 -25.60 -16.81 -4.53
CA ASP A 13 -26.23 -16.16 -3.39
C ASP A 13 -25.28 -16.08 -2.19
N SER A 14 -25.60 -15.20 -1.25
CA SER A 14 -24.76 -14.90 -0.08
C SER A 14 -24.51 -16.14 0.80
N ASP A 15 -25.47 -17.06 0.90
CA ASP A 15 -25.35 -18.27 1.70
C ASP A 15 -24.41 -19.30 1.04
N ALA A 16 -24.48 -19.43 -0.28
CA ALA A 16 -23.59 -20.26 -1.09
C ALA A 16 -22.15 -19.70 -1.11
N PHE A 17 -21.99 -18.38 -1.15
CA PHE A 17 -20.69 -17.71 -1.02
C PHE A 17 -20.07 -17.98 0.36
N VAL A 18 -20.83 -17.74 1.44
CA VAL A 18 -20.37 -18.00 2.81
C VAL A 18 -20.02 -19.47 3.00
N LYS A 19 -20.79 -20.39 2.41
CA LYS A 19 -20.48 -21.83 2.44
C LYS A 19 -19.20 -22.15 1.65
N GLY A 20 -19.00 -21.55 0.48
CA GLY A 20 -17.79 -21.70 -0.34
C GLY A 20 -16.54 -21.23 0.40
N ILE A 21 -16.61 -20.08 1.06
CA ILE A 21 -15.52 -19.54 1.92
C ILE A 21 -15.24 -20.48 3.10
N ARG A 22 -16.27 -21.03 3.75
CA ARG A 22 -16.12 -22.01 4.84
C ARG A 22 -15.51 -23.34 4.38
N ASP A 23 -15.79 -23.77 3.16
CA ASP A 23 -15.25 -25.00 2.61
C ASP A 23 -13.79 -24.81 2.14
N ILE A 24 -13.45 -23.64 1.57
CA ILE A 24 -12.06 -23.20 1.33
C ILE A 24 -11.27 -23.18 2.66
N ARG A 25 -11.88 -22.64 3.74
CA ARG A 25 -11.30 -22.63 5.08
C ARG A 25 -10.97 -24.03 5.63
N LYS A 26 -11.84 -25.04 5.41
CA LYS A 26 -11.60 -26.42 5.87
C LYS A 26 -10.41 -27.08 5.16
N ILE A 27 -10.15 -26.68 3.93
CA ILE A 27 -9.08 -27.24 3.09
C ILE A 27 -7.74 -26.55 3.39
N ILE A 28 -7.75 -25.22 3.55
CA ILE A 28 -6.54 -24.43 3.84
C ILE A 28 -6.13 -24.55 5.32
N CYS A 29 -7.09 -24.78 6.23
CA CYS A 29 -6.88 -25.02 7.65
C CYS A 29 -7.54 -26.34 8.10
N PRO A 30 -6.95 -27.51 7.81
CA PRO A 30 -7.47 -28.77 8.30
C PRO A 30 -7.43 -28.82 9.84
N LYS A 31 -8.37 -29.56 10.45
CA LYS A 31 -8.56 -29.67 11.92
C LYS A 31 -7.29 -30.07 12.70
N GLU A 32 -6.30 -30.61 12.01
CA GLU A 32 -5.01 -31.05 12.54
C GLU A 32 -3.97 -29.92 12.63
N SER A 33 -4.22 -28.75 12.02
CA SER A 33 -3.39 -27.57 12.22
C SER A 33 -3.62 -27.06 13.65
N ARG A 34 -2.54 -26.96 14.44
CA ARG A 34 -2.53 -26.67 15.90
C ARG A 34 -3.02 -25.26 16.29
N HIS A 35 -3.87 -24.64 15.49
CA HIS A 35 -4.32 -23.25 15.64
C HIS A 35 -5.83 -23.10 15.83
N THR A 36 -6.57 -24.19 16.07
CA THR A 36 -8.03 -24.16 16.29
C THR A 36 -8.48 -23.32 17.49
N ASN A 37 -7.57 -22.96 18.42
CA ASN A 37 -7.88 -22.18 19.63
C ASN A 37 -6.96 -20.96 19.86
N LYS A 38 -6.27 -20.43 18.85
CA LYS A 38 -5.46 -19.21 19.00
C LYS A 38 -5.94 -18.11 18.05
N ASN A 39 -6.68 -17.17 18.61
CA ASN A 39 -7.01 -15.82 18.12
C ASN A 39 -6.82 -15.55 16.62
N PHE A 40 -7.92 -15.62 15.86
CA PHE A 40 -8.05 -15.04 14.51
C PHE A 40 -8.19 -13.49 14.54
N GLY A 41 -7.51 -12.81 15.45
CA GLY A 41 -7.60 -11.36 15.61
C GLY A 41 -7.17 -10.57 14.37
N ALA A 42 -6.30 -11.14 13.51
CA ALA A 42 -5.80 -10.47 12.31
C ALA A 42 -6.78 -10.51 11.11
N VAL A 43 -7.71 -11.48 11.06
CA VAL A 43 -8.68 -11.62 9.95
C VAL A 43 -9.87 -10.67 10.12
N TRP A 44 -10.20 -10.37 11.37
CA TRP A 44 -11.30 -9.50 11.79
C TRP A 44 -10.79 -8.23 12.49
N GLY A 45 -9.50 -7.91 12.35
CA GLY A 45 -8.81 -6.91 13.17
C GLY A 45 -9.37 -5.51 13.03
N ASP A 46 -9.96 -5.21 11.88
CA ASP A 46 -10.82 -4.05 11.70
C ASP A 46 -11.92 -4.40 10.69
N GLU A 47 -13.09 -4.82 11.18
CA GLU A 47 -14.26 -5.08 10.34
C GLU A 47 -14.79 -3.83 9.61
N LYS A 48 -14.26 -2.66 9.97
CA LYS A 48 -14.62 -1.36 9.42
C LYS A 48 -13.66 -0.90 8.33
N GLU A 49 -12.49 -1.53 8.19
CA GLU A 49 -11.59 -1.28 7.07
C GLU A 49 -11.94 -2.21 5.91
N MET A 50 -12.43 -1.63 4.81
CA MET A 50 -12.74 -2.37 3.58
C MET A 50 -11.92 -1.81 2.42
N TRP A 51 -11.32 -2.71 1.65
CA TRP A 51 -10.71 -2.36 0.38
C TRP A 51 -11.68 -2.59 -0.78
N PRO A 52 -11.60 -1.80 -1.85
CA PRO A 52 -12.48 -1.92 -2.99
C PRO A 52 -12.23 -3.24 -3.72
N LEU A 53 -13.32 -3.95 -3.98
CA LEU A 53 -13.37 -5.08 -4.91
C LEU A 53 -14.23 -4.67 -6.10
N ARG A 54 -13.60 -4.61 -7.27
CA ARG A 54 -14.30 -4.37 -8.53
C ARG A 54 -14.13 -5.54 -9.48
N LEU A 55 -15.23 -5.96 -10.10
CA LEU A 55 -15.24 -6.96 -11.17
C LEU A 55 -15.45 -6.25 -12.49
N HIS A 56 -14.46 -6.35 -13.37
CA HIS A 56 -14.50 -5.84 -14.73
C HIS A 56 -14.50 -6.98 -15.72
N LEU A 57 -15.46 -6.96 -16.64
CA LEU A 57 -15.55 -7.89 -17.74
C LEU A 57 -15.85 -7.08 -19.00
N ASP A 58 -15.05 -7.27 -20.03
CA ASP A 58 -15.20 -6.65 -21.35
C ASP A 58 -15.34 -5.12 -21.30
N GLY A 59 -14.47 -4.47 -20.50
CA GLY A 59 -14.47 -3.01 -20.33
C GLY A 59 -15.63 -2.45 -19.49
N THR A 60 -16.50 -3.30 -18.95
CA THR A 60 -17.65 -2.89 -18.13
C THR A 60 -17.43 -3.21 -16.66
N THR A 61 -17.76 -2.27 -15.77
CA THR A 61 -17.83 -2.52 -14.31
C THR A 61 -19.11 -3.30 -14.00
N TRP A 62 -18.99 -4.59 -13.68
CA TRP A 62 -20.14 -5.41 -13.31
C TRP A 62 -20.44 -5.40 -11.80
N LEU A 63 -19.39 -5.27 -10.98
CA LEU A 63 -19.50 -5.21 -9.53
C LEU A 63 -18.53 -4.18 -8.99
N SER A 64 -18.97 -3.38 -8.01
CA SER A 64 -18.12 -2.53 -7.20
C SER A 64 -18.59 -2.62 -5.75
N THR A 65 -17.84 -3.28 -4.90
CA THR A 65 -18.17 -3.51 -3.50
C THR A 65 -16.91 -3.39 -2.62
N GLY A 66 -17.05 -3.52 -1.30
CA GLY A 66 -15.94 -3.61 -0.37
C GLY A 66 -15.59 -5.07 -0.07
N PHE A 67 -14.33 -5.32 0.27
CA PHE A 67 -13.85 -6.60 0.77
C PHE A 67 -13.00 -6.39 2.02
N VAL A 68 -13.17 -7.25 3.02
CA VAL A 68 -12.50 -7.14 4.31
C VAL A 68 -10.98 -7.22 4.11
N CYS A 69 -10.24 -6.20 4.58
CA CYS A 69 -8.80 -6.04 4.31
C CYS A 69 -7.97 -7.27 4.71
N GLY A 70 -8.29 -7.88 5.85
CA GLY A 70 -7.58 -9.05 6.37
C GLY A 70 -7.70 -10.30 5.49
N LEU A 71 -8.71 -10.40 4.61
CA LEU A 71 -8.92 -11.53 3.72
C LEU A 71 -8.42 -11.28 2.29
N SER A 72 -8.27 -10.03 1.87
CA SER A 72 -7.86 -9.66 0.51
C SER A 72 -6.62 -10.43 -0.01
N PRO A 73 -5.54 -10.61 0.78
CA PRO A 73 -4.36 -11.37 0.34
C PRO A 73 -4.66 -12.84 0.04
N VAL A 74 -5.58 -13.47 0.77
CA VAL A 74 -5.94 -14.90 0.57
C VAL A 74 -6.61 -15.12 -0.79
N PHE A 75 -7.36 -14.13 -1.25
CA PHE A 75 -8.11 -14.18 -2.51
C PHE A 75 -7.34 -13.56 -3.69
N GLY A 76 -6.09 -13.13 -3.47
CA GLY A 76 -5.30 -12.46 -4.50
C GLY A 76 -5.95 -11.15 -4.98
N ILE A 77 -6.71 -10.49 -4.11
CA ILE A 77 -7.33 -9.19 -4.43
C ILE A 77 -6.22 -8.15 -4.46
N VAL A 78 -6.14 -7.42 -5.58
CA VAL A 78 -5.17 -6.34 -5.76
C VAL A 78 -5.48 -5.21 -4.78
N THR A 79 -4.48 -4.85 -3.98
CA THR A 79 -4.58 -3.80 -2.97
C THR A 79 -4.10 -2.48 -3.56
N THR A 80 -4.75 -1.37 -3.22
CA THR A 80 -4.36 -0.04 -3.70
C THR A 80 -4.09 0.88 -2.52
N GLY A 81 -3.10 1.75 -2.68
CA GLY A 81 -2.77 2.74 -1.66
C GLY A 81 -1.93 3.88 -2.20
N VAL A 82 -1.87 4.96 -1.43
CA VAL A 82 -1.12 6.17 -1.76
C VAL A 82 0.06 6.32 -0.84
N HIS A 83 1.12 6.97 -1.32
CA HIS A 83 2.33 7.22 -0.55
C HIS A 83 2.85 8.63 -0.83
N LEU A 84 3.10 9.43 0.21
CA LEU A 84 3.58 10.80 0.11
C LEU A 84 5.10 10.89 0.37
N ASN A 85 5.88 11.09 -0.69
CA ASN A 85 7.27 11.51 -0.57
C ASN A 85 7.31 13.03 -0.32
N VAL A 86 7.90 13.44 0.80
CA VAL A 86 8.18 14.85 1.08
C VAL A 86 9.68 15.05 1.01
N TYR A 87 10.14 16.02 0.23
CA TYR A 87 11.57 16.26 0.05
C TYR A 87 11.88 17.74 -0.14
N LYS A 88 13.13 18.09 0.12
CA LYS A 88 13.69 19.43 -0.09
C LYS A 88 15.00 19.29 -0.86
N GLY A 89 15.14 20.04 -1.94
CA GLY A 89 16.35 20.03 -2.75
C GLY A 89 16.18 20.84 -4.02
N LYS A 90 17.26 21.00 -4.78
CA LYS A 90 17.26 21.69 -6.06
C LYS A 90 17.42 20.67 -7.17
N LYS A 91 16.59 20.74 -8.21
CA LYS A 91 16.62 19.77 -9.32
C LYS A 91 17.99 19.65 -10.01
N GLU A 92 18.80 20.70 -9.93
CA GLU A 92 20.15 20.74 -10.49
C GLU A 92 21.14 19.85 -9.72
N ASP A 93 20.84 19.51 -8.46
CA ASP A 93 21.62 18.58 -7.64
C ASP A 93 20.71 17.60 -6.86
N PRO A 94 20.18 16.57 -7.54
CA PRO A 94 19.30 15.59 -6.92
C PRO A 94 19.97 14.76 -5.81
N LYS A 95 21.32 14.69 -5.79
CA LYS A 95 22.06 13.97 -4.76
C LYS A 95 22.07 14.73 -3.42
N ALA A 96 21.89 16.05 -3.47
CA ALA A 96 21.77 16.90 -2.29
C ALA A 96 20.33 16.98 -1.72
N TYR A 97 19.40 16.17 -2.23
CA TYR A 97 18.05 16.11 -1.68
C TYR A 97 18.10 15.66 -0.21
N SER A 98 17.29 16.34 0.60
CA SER A 98 16.87 15.87 1.91
C SER A 98 15.47 15.31 1.79
N ILE A 99 15.26 14.08 2.23
CA ILE A 99 14.00 13.35 2.15
C ILE A 99 13.48 13.18 3.58
N PHE A 100 12.21 13.49 3.78
CA PHE A 100 11.54 13.29 5.05
C PHE A 100 10.88 11.92 5.04
N VAL A 101 11.18 11.09 6.05
CA VAL A 101 10.66 9.73 6.17
C VAL A 101 10.04 9.52 7.55
N ALA A 102 8.91 8.82 7.60
CA ALA A 102 8.25 8.48 8.85
C ALA A 102 8.82 7.20 9.43
N LYS A 103 9.03 7.16 10.74
CA LYS A 103 9.29 5.93 11.48
C LYS A 103 7.97 5.40 12.03
N ARG A 104 7.60 4.17 11.68
CA ARG A 104 6.32 3.58 12.04
C ARG A 104 6.23 3.33 13.55
N SER A 105 5.10 3.70 14.15
CA SER A 105 4.84 3.47 15.58
C SER A 105 4.92 1.99 15.94
N ASP A 106 5.40 1.71 17.15
CA ASP A 106 5.37 0.36 17.75
C ASP A 106 3.94 -0.17 17.98
N LYS A 107 2.93 0.70 17.88
CA LYS A 107 1.52 0.32 17.97
C LYS A 107 0.95 -0.26 16.68
N LYS A 108 1.61 -0.07 15.52
CA LYS A 108 1.16 -0.64 14.24
C LYS A 108 1.11 -2.18 14.31
N SER A 109 0.17 -2.79 13.60
CA SER A 109 -0.02 -4.25 13.58
C SER A 109 1.11 -5.00 12.85
N THR A 110 1.75 -4.36 11.87
CA THR A 110 2.84 -4.92 11.04
C THR A 110 3.97 -3.91 10.85
N PHE A 111 5.19 -4.42 10.66
CA PHE A 111 6.38 -3.62 10.32
C PHE A 111 6.64 -2.43 11.29
N ARG A 112 6.59 -2.69 12.60
CA ARG A 112 6.84 -1.72 13.67
C ARG A 112 8.27 -1.20 13.61
N GLY A 113 8.47 0.10 13.86
CA GLY A 113 9.79 0.75 13.90
C GLY A 113 10.50 0.88 12.55
N MET A 114 9.91 0.35 11.46
CA MET A 114 10.47 0.47 10.11
C MET A 114 10.15 1.82 9.49
N TYR A 115 10.97 2.26 8.53
CA TYR A 115 10.73 3.48 7.77
C TYR A 115 9.59 3.31 6.75
N ASP A 116 8.81 4.38 6.58
CA ASP A 116 7.69 4.54 5.65
C ASP A 116 7.75 5.95 5.04
N GLN A 117 6.88 6.22 4.06
CA GLN A 117 6.65 7.58 3.57
C GLN A 117 6.01 8.46 4.65
N CYS A 118 6.11 9.79 4.53
CA CYS A 118 5.56 10.74 5.51
C CYS A 118 4.06 10.58 5.78
N ALA A 119 3.32 10.12 4.78
CA ALA A 119 1.95 9.66 4.90
C ALA A 119 1.71 8.52 3.91
N ALA A 120 1.16 7.40 4.34
CA ALA A 120 0.84 6.28 3.46
C ALA A 120 -0.27 5.38 4.00
N GLY A 121 -1.19 5.01 3.12
CA GLY A 121 -2.21 4.03 3.49
C GLY A 121 -3.06 3.53 2.33
N GLY A 122 -3.91 2.57 2.68
CA GLY A 122 -4.78 1.86 1.75
C GLY A 122 -5.99 2.70 1.39
N TYR A 123 -6.46 2.56 0.15
CA TYR A 123 -7.71 3.17 -0.25
C TYR A 123 -8.89 2.47 0.46
N GLN A 124 -9.78 3.24 1.07
CA GLN A 124 -10.92 2.72 1.81
C GLN A 124 -12.23 2.88 1.02
N TYR A 125 -12.99 1.79 0.97
CA TYR A 125 -14.34 1.74 0.42
C TYR A 125 -15.37 1.87 1.53
N ALA A 126 -16.38 2.72 1.35
CA ALA A 126 -17.61 2.66 2.14
C ALA A 126 -18.84 2.50 1.24
N GLY A 127 -19.69 1.52 1.56
CA GLY A 127 -20.90 1.21 0.82
C GLY A 127 -21.66 0.04 1.42
N GLY A 128 -22.98 -0.01 1.22
CA GLY A 128 -23.81 -1.12 1.70
C GLY A 128 -23.93 -1.25 3.22
N GLY A 129 -23.62 -0.19 3.99
CA GLY A 129 -23.65 -0.20 5.46
C GLY A 129 -22.33 -0.61 6.13
N PHE A 130 -21.25 -0.75 5.36
CA PHE A 130 -19.92 -1.14 5.84
C PHE A 130 -18.86 -0.14 5.34
N GLY A 131 -17.77 0.04 6.10
CA GLY A 131 -16.73 1.04 5.86
C GLY A 131 -17.00 2.39 6.53
N GLU A 132 -16.00 2.99 7.17
CA GLU A 132 -16.11 4.34 7.78
C GLU A 132 -15.63 5.46 6.85
N ALA A 133 -14.63 5.19 5.99
CA ALA A 133 -14.15 6.15 5.00
C ALA A 133 -14.53 5.76 3.57
N ASN A 134 -15.01 6.75 2.81
CA ASN A 134 -15.35 6.62 1.40
C ASN A 134 -14.39 7.48 0.58
N ASP A 135 -13.18 6.98 0.33
CA ASP A 135 -12.25 7.69 -0.53
C ASP A 135 -12.86 7.73 -1.94
N LYS A 136 -13.00 8.89 -2.60
CA LYS A 136 -13.52 8.96 -3.98
C LYS A 136 -12.46 9.25 -5.02
N SER A 137 -11.20 9.39 -4.58
CA SER A 137 -10.03 9.55 -5.45
C SER A 137 -8.75 9.20 -4.68
N ALA A 138 -7.66 8.95 -5.40
CA ALA A 138 -6.34 8.83 -4.81
C ALA A 138 -5.96 10.10 -4.02
N LYS A 139 -6.39 11.28 -4.49
CA LYS A 139 -6.16 12.55 -3.80
C LYS A 139 -6.96 12.68 -2.50
N GLU A 140 -8.18 12.14 -2.44
CA GLU A 140 -8.95 12.09 -1.19
C GLU A 140 -8.35 11.11 -0.18
N CYS A 141 -7.95 9.91 -0.64
CA CYS A 141 -7.20 8.97 0.17
C CYS A 141 -5.93 9.63 0.75
N LEU A 142 -5.15 10.32 -0.09
CA LEU A 142 -3.94 11.03 0.36
C LEU A 142 -4.23 12.09 1.42
N LYS A 143 -5.33 12.84 1.29
CA LYS A 143 -5.74 13.82 2.31
C LYS A 143 -6.07 13.17 3.64
N ARG A 144 -6.75 12.02 3.61
CA ARG A 144 -7.10 11.25 4.79
C ARG A 144 -5.83 10.76 5.49
N GLU A 145 -4.93 10.11 4.76
CA GLU A 145 -3.67 9.58 5.32
C GLU A 145 -2.79 10.70 5.90
N VAL A 146 -2.68 11.87 5.24
CA VAL A 146 -1.95 13.03 5.79
C VAL A 146 -2.60 13.53 7.09
N LYS A 147 -3.94 13.54 7.16
CA LYS A 147 -4.68 13.94 8.36
C LYS A 147 -4.54 12.91 9.49
N GLU A 148 -4.43 11.63 9.17
CA GLU A 148 -4.31 10.54 10.16
C GLU A 148 -2.89 10.43 10.72
N GLU A 149 -1.87 10.57 9.87
CA GLU A 149 -0.48 10.28 10.25
C GLU A 149 0.33 11.53 10.65
N ILE A 150 0.12 12.69 10.00
CA ILE A 150 0.95 13.90 10.18
C ILE A 150 0.15 15.21 10.15
N ASN A 151 -1.04 15.23 10.75
CA ASN A 151 -1.99 16.35 10.65
C ASN A 151 -1.37 17.73 10.94
N GLY A 152 -1.67 18.71 10.08
CA GLY A 152 -1.22 20.10 10.26
C GLY A 152 0.29 20.30 10.16
N SER A 153 1.04 19.32 9.63
CA SER A 153 2.49 19.43 9.38
C SER A 153 2.83 20.15 8.08
N LEU A 154 1.92 20.12 7.10
CA LEU A 154 2.13 20.66 5.75
C LEU A 154 1.41 22.01 5.59
N GLY A 155 1.94 22.89 4.73
CA GLY A 155 1.33 24.19 4.44
C GLY A 155 -0.06 24.07 3.78
N SER A 156 -0.93 25.06 3.96
CA SER A 156 -2.35 25.01 3.52
C SER A 156 -2.57 24.64 2.05
N ASP A 157 -1.60 24.96 1.18
CA ASP A 157 -1.67 24.74 -0.26
C ASP A 157 -0.94 23.49 -0.75
N TRP A 158 -0.45 22.61 0.15
CA TRP A 158 0.35 21.44 -0.22
C TRP A 158 -0.32 20.55 -1.29
N LEU A 159 -1.65 20.48 -1.30
CA LEU A 159 -2.44 19.73 -2.29
C LEU A 159 -2.39 20.30 -3.72
N LYS A 160 -2.02 21.57 -3.88
CA LYS A 160 -1.81 22.22 -5.18
C LYS A 160 -0.41 21.92 -5.71
N ASP A 161 0.56 21.82 -4.80
CA ASP A 161 1.97 21.64 -5.13
C ASP A 161 2.38 20.17 -5.28
N VAL A 162 1.63 19.25 -4.64
CA VAL A 162 1.89 17.81 -4.73
C VAL A 162 1.65 17.27 -6.14
N LYS A 163 2.58 16.46 -6.63
CA LYS A 163 2.53 15.85 -7.96
C LYS A 163 2.35 14.35 -7.86
N LYS A 164 1.35 13.82 -8.57
CA LYS A 164 1.16 12.38 -8.73
C LYS A 164 2.25 11.84 -9.65
N ALA A 165 2.92 10.76 -9.23
CA ALA A 165 3.86 10.00 -10.05
C ALA A 165 3.16 8.80 -10.71
N PRO A 166 3.79 8.16 -11.71
CA PRO A 166 3.29 6.90 -12.25
C PRO A 166 3.12 5.85 -11.14
N PRO A 167 2.02 5.09 -11.14
CA PRO A 167 1.83 4.00 -10.18
C PRO A 167 2.91 2.93 -10.31
N ILE A 168 3.31 2.35 -9.18
CA ILE A 168 4.15 1.16 -9.15
C ILE A 168 3.34 -0.05 -8.72
N GLN A 169 3.74 -1.21 -9.22
CA GLN A 169 3.07 -2.47 -8.94
C GLN A 169 4.05 -3.49 -8.39
N PHE A 170 3.52 -4.43 -7.61
CA PHE A 170 4.30 -5.55 -7.13
C PHE A 170 3.42 -6.75 -6.86
N ALA A 171 4.06 -7.92 -6.96
CA ALA A 171 3.49 -9.19 -6.54
C ALA A 171 4.56 -9.91 -5.71
N VAL A 172 4.23 -10.18 -4.45
CA VAL A 172 5.13 -10.91 -3.55
C VAL A 172 4.36 -11.99 -2.82
N LEU A 173 5.05 -13.05 -2.42
CA LEU A 173 4.50 -13.99 -1.45
C LEU A 173 4.92 -13.52 -0.07
N ARG A 174 3.96 -13.47 0.86
CA ARG A 174 4.24 -13.08 2.24
C ARG A 174 5.19 -14.09 2.88
N ASP A 175 6.28 -13.58 3.42
CA ASP A 175 7.23 -14.32 4.24
C ASP A 175 7.01 -14.06 5.74
N LYS A 176 7.95 -14.53 6.56
CA LYS A 176 7.87 -14.42 8.03
C LYS A 176 7.87 -12.96 8.55
N LYS A 177 8.30 -11.97 7.75
CA LYS A 177 8.35 -10.55 8.13
C LYS A 177 6.95 -9.94 8.31
N TRP A 178 5.95 -10.48 7.62
CA TRP A 178 4.55 -10.08 7.77
C TRP A 178 3.88 -10.67 9.03
N GLY A 179 4.61 -11.50 9.79
CA GLY A 179 4.09 -12.25 10.92
C GLY A 179 3.86 -13.73 10.57
N LYS A 180 3.21 -14.45 11.50
CA LYS A 180 2.88 -15.88 11.31
C LYS A 180 1.56 -16.09 10.56
N ASP A 181 0.73 -15.05 10.50
CA ASP A 181 -0.56 -15.09 9.83
C ASP A 181 -0.34 -14.93 8.33
N PHE A 182 -0.98 -15.80 7.53
CA PHE A 182 -0.96 -15.76 6.06
C PHE A 182 0.41 -15.92 5.40
N LEU A 183 1.35 -16.65 6.03
CA LEU A 183 2.61 -17.05 5.39
C LEU A 183 2.35 -17.77 4.06
N GLY A 184 3.00 -17.32 2.99
CA GLY A 184 2.83 -17.84 1.64
C GLY A 184 1.60 -17.31 0.88
N ALA A 185 0.77 -16.46 1.49
CA ALA A 185 -0.30 -15.79 0.77
C ALA A 185 0.28 -14.75 -0.21
N PRO A 186 -0.32 -14.58 -1.40
CA PRO A 186 0.09 -13.51 -2.30
C PRO A 186 -0.31 -12.14 -1.75
N GLU A 187 0.58 -11.18 -1.90
CA GLU A 187 0.29 -9.76 -1.75
C GLU A 187 0.52 -9.11 -3.11
N LEU A 188 -0.60 -8.74 -3.72
CA LEU A 188 -0.63 -7.98 -4.97
C LEU A 188 -0.96 -6.54 -4.61
N GLY A 189 -0.17 -5.60 -5.10
CA GLY A 189 -0.34 -4.21 -4.74
C GLY A 189 -0.01 -3.26 -5.87
N VAL A 190 -0.79 -2.18 -5.92
CA VAL A 190 -0.50 -0.98 -6.69
C VAL A 190 -0.39 0.19 -5.73
N LYS A 191 0.75 0.88 -5.76
CA LYS A 191 0.99 2.09 -4.97
C LYS A 191 1.07 3.28 -5.90
N ILE A 192 0.41 4.36 -5.50
CA ILE A 192 0.39 5.62 -6.22
C ILE A 192 1.29 6.60 -5.45
N PRO A 193 2.51 6.88 -5.92
CA PRO A 193 3.37 7.84 -5.27
C PRO A 193 2.90 9.27 -5.54
N PHE A 194 3.04 10.11 -4.54
CA PHE A 194 2.85 11.55 -4.61
C PHE A 194 4.10 12.23 -4.10
N ASP A 195 4.63 13.17 -4.86
CA ASP A 195 5.86 13.88 -4.53
C ASP A 195 5.53 15.34 -4.19
N LEU A 196 5.95 15.76 -2.99
CA LEU A 196 5.83 17.14 -2.52
C LEU A 196 7.23 17.72 -2.24
N GLU A 197 7.63 18.67 -3.08
CA GLU A 197 8.82 19.48 -2.86
C GLU A 197 8.50 20.63 -1.90
N VAL A 198 9.19 20.70 -0.76
CA VAL A 198 8.98 21.76 0.24
C VAL A 198 10.11 22.78 0.19
N LYS A 199 9.74 24.07 0.29
CA LYS A 199 10.70 25.19 0.33
C LYS A 199 11.39 25.29 1.69
N GLU A 200 10.60 25.14 2.74
CA GLU A 200 11.06 25.15 4.12
C GLU A 200 10.81 23.81 4.81
N ASP A 201 11.60 23.53 5.83
CA ASP A 201 11.50 22.29 6.60
C ASP A 201 10.16 22.30 7.37
N PRO A 202 9.25 21.34 7.11
CA PRO A 202 7.97 21.28 7.80
C PRO A 202 8.16 20.94 9.28
N VAL A 203 7.30 21.50 10.14
CA VAL A 203 7.21 21.09 11.55
C VAL A 203 6.25 19.91 11.64
N PHE A 204 6.80 18.70 11.64
CA PHE A 204 5.99 17.48 11.70
C PHE A 204 5.35 17.28 13.07
N LYS A 205 4.05 16.95 13.04
CA LYS A 205 3.21 16.60 14.19
C LYS A 205 2.69 15.17 13.97
N PRO A 206 3.53 14.15 14.21
CA PRO A 206 3.14 12.78 13.98
C PRO A 206 2.04 12.35 14.96
N ASN A 207 1.10 11.55 14.48
CA ASN A 207 0.16 10.84 15.34
C ASN A 207 0.88 9.63 15.96
N PRO A 208 1.10 9.58 17.27
CA PRO A 208 1.88 8.51 17.92
C PRO A 208 1.29 7.11 17.79
N ASP A 209 0.02 6.99 17.40
CA ASP A 209 -0.60 5.69 17.12
C ASP A 209 -0.16 5.11 15.77
N GLU A 210 0.25 5.96 14.83
CA GLU A 210 0.62 5.58 13.47
C GLU A 210 2.12 5.79 13.20
N VAL A 211 2.65 6.94 13.62
CA VAL A 211 4.01 7.43 13.34
C VAL A 211 4.69 7.81 14.66
N GLU A 212 5.87 7.23 14.91
CA GLU A 212 6.71 7.56 16.06
C GLU A 212 7.40 8.91 15.88
N SER A 213 8.02 9.11 14.72
CA SER A 213 8.78 10.30 14.38
C SER A 213 8.82 10.52 12.86
N VAL A 214 9.15 11.73 12.44
CA VAL A 214 9.52 12.02 11.05
C VAL A 214 10.96 12.55 11.04
N GLU A 215 11.81 11.90 10.27
CA GLU A 215 13.24 12.16 10.20
C GLU A 215 13.61 12.78 8.85
N LYS A 216 14.46 13.79 8.86
CA LYS A 216 15.04 14.38 7.64
C LYS A 216 16.37 13.68 7.36
N LYS A 217 16.46 12.99 6.23
CA LYS A 217 17.64 12.20 5.84
C LYS A 217 18.18 12.63 4.49
N SER A 218 19.49 12.53 4.31
CA SER A 218 20.15 12.66 3.01
C SER A 218 19.86 11.44 2.12
N VAL A 219 20.04 11.59 0.80
CA VAL A 219 19.98 10.47 -0.16
C VAL A 219 20.89 9.30 0.26
N GLY A 220 22.09 9.58 0.74
CA GLY A 220 23.04 8.56 1.15
C GLY A 220 22.57 7.75 2.37
N GLU A 221 21.95 8.41 3.34
CA GLU A 221 21.34 7.74 4.50
C GLU A 221 20.16 6.87 4.06
N ILE A 222 19.28 7.38 3.18
CA ILE A 222 18.16 6.60 2.64
C ILE A 222 18.65 5.33 1.92
N VAL A 223 19.68 5.44 1.09
CA VAL A 223 20.26 4.27 0.40
C VAL A 223 20.82 3.26 1.41
N LYS A 224 21.50 3.71 2.46
CA LYS A 224 22.00 2.84 3.53
C LYS A 224 20.86 2.11 4.24
N ASP A 225 19.80 2.82 4.61
CA ASP A 225 18.63 2.25 5.29
C ASP A 225 17.90 1.22 4.40
N LEU A 226 17.79 1.49 3.09
CA LEU A 226 17.24 0.55 2.10
C LEU A 226 18.07 -0.74 2.02
N LEU A 227 19.40 -0.63 1.94
CA LEU A 227 20.31 -1.77 1.90
C LEU A 227 20.29 -2.58 3.22
N ASN A 228 20.07 -1.91 4.35
CA ASN A 228 19.91 -2.55 5.65
C ASN A 228 18.52 -3.18 5.84
N GLY A 229 17.58 -2.97 4.91
CA GLY A 229 16.21 -3.49 5.01
C GLY A 229 15.38 -2.83 6.11
N GLU A 230 15.67 -1.56 6.43
CA GLU A 230 14.99 -0.81 7.50
C GLU A 230 13.65 -0.20 7.04
N PHE A 231 13.38 -0.18 5.74
CA PHE A 231 12.09 0.22 5.18
C PHE A 231 11.09 -0.92 5.17
N LYS A 232 9.82 -0.58 5.46
CA LYS A 232 8.70 -1.47 5.18
C LYS A 232 8.74 -1.89 3.69
N PRO A 233 8.48 -3.17 3.34
CA PRO A 233 8.80 -3.68 2.00
C PRO A 233 8.23 -2.89 0.82
N ASN A 234 6.94 -2.55 0.84
CA ASN A 234 6.33 -1.77 -0.25
C ASN A 234 6.74 -0.29 -0.23
N SER A 235 6.97 0.28 0.95
CA SER A 235 7.53 1.63 1.12
C SER A 235 8.95 1.74 0.57
N ALA A 236 9.74 0.67 0.69
CA ALA A 236 11.07 0.57 0.07
C ALA A 236 10.97 0.67 -1.46
N LEU A 237 10.00 -0.01 -2.08
CA LEU A 237 9.79 0.06 -3.53
C LEU A 237 9.41 1.48 -3.98
N VAL A 238 8.52 2.16 -3.24
CA VAL A 238 8.15 3.56 -3.52
C VAL A 238 9.36 4.49 -3.39
N MET A 239 10.22 4.26 -2.39
CA MET A 239 11.43 5.06 -2.21
C MET A 239 12.45 4.82 -3.34
N ILE A 240 12.65 3.58 -3.76
CA ILE A 240 13.54 3.25 -4.90
C ILE A 240 13.02 3.93 -6.18
N ASP A 241 11.71 3.84 -6.44
CA ASP A 241 11.06 4.55 -7.54
C ASP A 241 11.33 6.07 -7.49
N PHE A 242 11.15 6.70 -6.32
CA PHE A 242 11.47 8.11 -6.12
C PHE A 242 12.93 8.43 -6.48
N LEU A 243 13.89 7.68 -5.94
CA LEU A 243 15.32 7.92 -6.19
C LEU A 243 15.68 7.74 -7.67
N ILE A 244 15.03 6.80 -8.37
CA ILE A 244 15.21 6.59 -9.81
C ILE A 244 14.64 7.76 -10.61
N ARG A 245 13.36 8.14 -10.37
CA ARG A 245 12.67 9.19 -11.12
C ARG A 245 13.31 10.57 -10.94
N HIS A 246 13.87 10.84 -9.76
CA HIS A 246 14.56 12.09 -9.46
C HIS A 246 16.05 12.06 -9.78
N GLY A 247 16.62 10.93 -10.22
CA GLY A 247 18.03 10.83 -10.59
C GLY A 247 19.01 10.85 -9.40
N CYS A 248 18.55 10.46 -8.21
CA CYS A 248 19.33 10.50 -6.97
C CYS A 248 20.38 9.38 -6.87
N LEU A 249 20.24 8.29 -7.62
CA LEU A 249 21.08 7.08 -7.48
C LEU A 249 22.53 7.21 -8.00
N GLY A 250 22.89 8.29 -8.69
CA GLY A 250 24.29 8.59 -9.00
C GLY A 250 25.03 7.50 -9.78
N GLU A 251 26.03 6.87 -9.14
CA GLU A 251 26.99 5.94 -9.75
C GLU A 251 26.47 4.49 -9.89
N VAL A 252 25.20 4.23 -9.55
CA VAL A 252 24.61 2.91 -9.81
C VAL A 252 24.65 2.63 -11.33
N SER A 253 25.10 1.43 -11.69
CA SER A 253 25.19 0.99 -13.09
C SER A 253 23.86 1.25 -13.82
N PRO A 254 23.90 1.87 -15.02
CA PRO A 254 22.69 2.08 -15.81
C PRO A 254 21.88 0.78 -16.04
N GLY A 255 22.57 -0.36 -16.21
CA GLY A 255 21.93 -1.66 -16.38
C GLY A 255 21.11 -2.12 -15.17
N ASP A 256 21.60 -1.85 -13.96
CA ASP A 256 20.90 -2.18 -12.72
C ASP A 256 19.69 -1.26 -12.52
N VAL A 257 19.85 0.03 -12.82
CA VAL A 257 18.74 1.00 -12.81
C VAL A 257 17.64 0.60 -13.80
N ASP A 258 18.01 0.18 -15.01
CA ASP A 258 17.04 -0.25 -16.02
C ASP A 258 16.32 -1.54 -15.63
N GLN A 259 17.01 -2.47 -14.97
CA GLN A 259 16.37 -3.65 -14.41
C GLN A 259 15.38 -3.29 -13.30
N MET A 260 15.77 -2.40 -12.37
CA MET A 260 14.88 -1.92 -11.31
C MET A 260 13.65 -1.20 -11.89
N LYS A 261 13.84 -0.35 -12.90
CA LYS A 261 12.74 0.29 -13.64
C LYS A 261 11.78 -0.75 -14.22
N LYS A 262 12.28 -1.79 -14.88
CA LYS A 262 11.44 -2.87 -15.45
C LYS A 262 10.65 -3.62 -14.38
N MET A 263 11.21 -3.79 -13.18
CA MET A 263 10.52 -4.44 -12.07
C MET A 263 9.45 -3.56 -11.43
N LEU A 264 9.66 -2.24 -11.42
CA LEU A 264 8.74 -1.23 -10.87
C LEU A 264 7.70 -0.76 -11.90
N GLN A 265 7.93 -1.05 -13.19
CA GLN A 265 7.07 -0.65 -14.30
C GLN A 265 5.65 -1.15 -14.10
N GLU A 266 4.72 -0.24 -14.38
CA GLU A 266 3.31 -0.50 -14.60
C GLU A 266 3.10 -1.58 -15.68
N HIS A 267 2.38 -2.66 -15.37
CA HIS A 267 2.00 -3.66 -16.38
C HIS A 267 0.98 -3.03 -17.33
N ALA A 268 0.96 -3.39 -18.62
CA ALA A 268 -0.02 -2.86 -19.57
C ALA A 268 -1.48 -3.04 -19.09
N VAL A 269 -1.74 -4.15 -18.39
CA VAL A 269 -3.04 -4.52 -17.80
C VAL A 269 -3.38 -3.70 -16.54
N VAL A 270 -2.46 -2.89 -15.99
CA VAL A 270 -2.79 -1.92 -14.92
C VAL A 270 -3.75 -0.84 -15.42
N ASN A 271 -3.81 -0.56 -16.73
CA ASN A 271 -4.87 0.29 -17.28
C ASN A 271 -6.23 -0.44 -17.37
N ASP A 272 -6.23 -1.78 -17.35
CA ASP A 272 -7.43 -2.63 -17.35
C ASP A 272 -7.90 -2.97 -15.91
N LEU A 273 -6.97 -3.02 -14.95
CA LEU A 273 -7.28 -2.88 -13.54
C LEU A 273 -7.70 -1.43 -13.33
N LEU A 274 -8.85 -1.12 -12.71
CA LEU A 274 -9.15 0.30 -12.48
C LEU A 274 -8.23 0.90 -11.43
N HIS A 275 -7.12 1.44 -11.90
CA HIS A 275 -6.34 2.44 -11.22
C HIS A 275 -6.68 3.78 -11.85
N TRP A 276 -7.66 4.45 -11.24
CA TRP A 276 -7.87 5.90 -11.20
C TRP A 276 -7.22 6.71 -12.34
N SER A 277 -7.99 6.92 -13.42
CA SER A 277 -8.02 8.25 -13.99
C SER A 277 -8.43 9.19 -12.85
N ASP A 278 -7.66 10.26 -12.64
CA ASP A 278 -8.24 11.42 -11.99
C ASP A 278 -9.50 11.69 -12.81
N VAL A 279 -10.69 11.49 -12.23
CA VAL A 279 -11.92 11.88 -12.92
C VAL A 279 -11.79 13.39 -13.02
N GLU A 280 -11.25 13.85 -14.15
CA GLU A 280 -11.39 15.22 -14.58
C GLU A 280 -12.89 15.47 -14.58
N SER A 281 -13.34 16.14 -13.52
CA SER A 281 -14.62 16.84 -13.50
C SER A 281 -14.53 18.06 -14.40
#